data_AF-A0A1T1ANU0-F1
#
_entry.id   AF-A0A1T1ANU0-F1
#
_cell.length_a   1.000
_cell.length_b   1.000
_cell.length_c   1.000
_cell.angle_alpha   90.00
_cell.angle_beta   90.00
_cell.angle_gamma   90.00
#
_symmetry.space_group_name_H-M   'P 1'
#
loop_
_entity.id
_entity.type
_entity.pdbx_description
1 polymer ?
#
loop_
_entity_poly.entity_id
_entity_poly.type
_entity_poly.pdbx_seq_one_letter_code
_entity_poly.pdbx_strand_id
1 'polypeptide(L)'
;MENRELESIRQELAGRLVQREVVCCVSSLMTGVMRLSQLVSYEEMQDALSTDSDELSELFVRQDYEEAVRQFIMNDADRVELEEVAEQHGYWSEVLVDAKVPEVFESSPDEDGDTLWGYEGADPTYGDEDDAREAAIESVLPAIRACVWELINTDDEYQWVCREYDLDYDYDEVYEHWVVSGWLQRKLAEKGEITGDLCGLTIWGRCCTGQSMVLDHVIQEITRELWPEEWPGEKA
;
A
#
# COMPACT_ATOMS: atom_id res chain seq x y z
N MET A 1 15.66 -29.31 13.68
CA MET A 1 14.36 -29.00 14.32
C MET A 1 13.30 -29.27 13.28
N GLU A 2 12.31 -30.10 13.58
CA GLU A 2 11.24 -30.39 12.62
C GLU A 2 10.35 -29.14 12.43
N ASN A 3 9.76 -28.95 11.25
CA ASN A 3 8.97 -27.76 10.93
C ASN A 3 7.87 -27.48 11.97
N ARG A 4 7.26 -28.55 12.48
CA ARG A 4 6.24 -28.50 13.54
C ARG A 4 6.76 -27.97 14.87
N GLU A 5 8.02 -28.23 15.21
CA GLU A 5 8.65 -27.72 16.43
C GLU A 5 8.95 -26.23 16.31
N LEU A 6 9.40 -25.78 15.13
CA LEU A 6 9.61 -24.35 14.83
C LEU A 6 8.29 -23.57 15.00
N GLU A 7 7.22 -24.08 14.40
CA GLU A 7 5.91 -23.43 14.44
C GLU A 7 5.32 -23.38 15.86
N SER A 8 5.51 -24.45 16.64
CA SER A 8 5.09 -24.49 18.05
C SER A 8 5.77 -23.40 18.88
N ILE A 9 7.06 -23.15 18.68
CA ILE A 9 7.80 -22.12 19.42
C ILE A 9 7.30 -20.72 19.03
N ARG A 10 7.09 -20.47 17.73
CA ARG A 10 6.53 -19.18 17.26
C ARG A 10 5.18 -18.89 17.88
N GLN A 11 4.29 -19.88 17.90
CA GLN A 11 2.97 -19.76 18.52
C GLN A 11 3.07 -19.55 20.04
N GLU A 12 4.01 -20.18 20.72
CA GLU A 12 4.21 -19.95 22.15
C GLU A 12 4.66 -18.51 22.43
N LEU A 13 5.65 -18.00 21.70
CA LEU A 13 6.15 -16.63 21.86
C LEU A 13 5.05 -15.60 21.55
N ALA A 14 4.33 -15.77 20.44
CA ALA A 14 3.21 -14.90 20.08
C ALA A 14 2.06 -15.01 21.12
N GLY A 15 1.82 -16.20 21.67
CA GLY A 15 0.90 -16.39 22.78
C GLY A 15 1.28 -15.58 24.03
N ARG A 16 2.57 -15.52 24.38
CA ARG A 16 3.07 -14.68 25.48
C ARG A 16 2.85 -13.19 25.20
N LEU A 17 3.07 -12.74 23.96
CA LEU A 17 2.82 -11.35 23.57
C LEU A 17 1.34 -11.00 23.71
N VAL A 18 0.46 -11.80 23.09
CA VAL A 18 -1.00 -11.60 23.12
C VAL A 18 -1.50 -11.59 24.56
N GLN A 19 -1.08 -12.56 25.40
CA GLN A 19 -1.50 -12.62 26.79
C GLN A 19 -1.07 -11.39 27.61
N ARG A 20 0.07 -10.77 27.26
CA ARG A 20 0.60 -9.61 27.99
C ARG A 20 -0.05 -8.31 27.55
N GLU A 21 -0.31 -8.16 26.25
CA GLU A 21 -0.61 -6.87 25.64
C GLU A 21 -2.04 -6.75 25.10
N VAL A 22 -2.76 -7.85 24.89
CA VAL A 22 -4.16 -7.83 24.43
C VAL A 22 -5.07 -8.04 25.63
N VAL A 23 -6.01 -7.11 25.83
CA VAL A 23 -6.88 -7.08 27.00
C VAL A 23 -8.19 -7.81 26.72
N CYS A 24 -9.00 -7.31 25.78
CA CYS A 24 -10.28 -7.92 25.43
C CYS A 24 -10.81 -7.42 24.09
N CYS A 25 -11.74 -8.19 23.51
CA CYS A 25 -12.48 -7.79 22.33
C CYS A 25 -13.57 -6.78 22.72
N VAL A 26 -13.68 -5.71 21.94
CA VAL A 26 -14.64 -4.61 22.12
C VAL A 26 -15.46 -4.31 20.86
N SER A 27 -15.47 -5.19 19.85
CA SER A 27 -16.20 -4.95 18.58
C SER A 27 -17.69 -4.60 18.79
N SER A 28 -18.36 -5.22 19.78
CA SER A 28 -19.76 -4.89 20.10
C SER A 28 -19.92 -3.49 20.69
N LEU A 29 -18.96 -3.04 21.50
CA LEU A 29 -18.93 -1.67 22.02
C LEU A 29 -18.72 -0.69 20.87
N MET A 30 -17.72 -0.94 20.04
CA MET A 30 -17.40 -0.11 18.87
C MET A 30 -18.61 0.03 17.95
N THR A 31 -19.26 -1.08 17.59
CA THR A 31 -20.50 -1.07 16.79
C THR A 31 -21.60 -0.22 17.43
N GLY A 32 -21.74 -0.27 18.76
CA GLY A 32 -22.68 0.56 19.51
C GLY A 32 -22.34 2.05 19.44
N VAL A 33 -21.06 2.40 19.61
CA VAL A 33 -20.56 3.78 19.55
C VAL A 33 -20.72 4.37 18.15
N MET A 34 -20.41 3.61 17.09
CA MET A 34 -20.63 4.02 15.71
C MET A 34 -22.12 4.25 15.37
N ARG A 35 -23.03 3.49 15.97
CA ARG A 35 -24.46 3.77 15.81
C ARG A 35 -24.89 5.04 16.55
N LEU A 36 -24.26 5.33 17.69
CA LEU A 36 -24.56 6.54 18.44
C LEU A 36 -24.06 7.79 17.71
N SER A 37 -22.89 7.74 17.07
CA SER A 37 -22.34 8.88 16.31
C SER A 37 -23.28 9.36 15.21
N GLN A 38 -24.09 8.47 14.65
CA GLN A 38 -25.11 8.80 13.64
C GLN A 38 -26.38 9.48 14.22
N LEU A 39 -26.55 9.48 15.54
CA LEU A 39 -27.75 9.96 16.24
C LEU A 39 -27.52 11.22 17.06
N VAL A 40 -26.28 11.51 17.42
CA VAL A 40 -25.91 12.68 18.24
C VAL A 40 -25.17 13.72 17.40
N SER A 41 -25.13 14.96 17.89
CA SER A 41 -24.36 16.01 17.24
C SER A 41 -22.85 15.84 17.43
N TYR A 42 -22.06 16.47 16.56
CA TYR A 42 -20.59 16.52 16.68
C TYR A 42 -20.13 17.01 18.07
N GLU A 43 -20.76 18.06 18.59
CA GLU A 43 -20.44 18.65 19.90
C GLU A 43 -20.67 17.64 21.04
N GLU A 44 -21.77 16.90 21.00
CA GLU A 44 -22.09 15.88 22.00
C GLU A 44 -21.12 14.68 21.94
N MET A 45 -20.69 14.28 20.74
CA MET A 45 -19.65 13.25 20.56
C MET A 45 -18.33 13.69 21.17
N GLN A 46 -17.87 14.89 20.83
CA GLN A 46 -16.59 15.41 21.28
C GLN A 46 -16.55 15.52 22.80
N ASP A 47 -17.61 16.05 23.41
CA ASP A 47 -17.70 16.21 24.87
C ASP A 47 -17.75 14.86 25.60
N ALA A 48 -18.42 13.85 25.04
CA ALA A 48 -18.62 12.57 25.70
C ALA A 48 -17.47 11.58 25.50
N LEU A 49 -16.89 11.53 24.31
CA LEU A 49 -15.94 10.50 23.88
C LEU A 49 -14.54 11.06 23.57
N SER A 50 -14.38 12.38 23.55
CA SER A 50 -13.14 13.06 23.15
C SER A 50 -12.66 12.65 21.76
N THR A 51 -13.61 12.35 20.87
CA THR A 51 -13.40 12.01 19.47
C THR A 51 -14.62 12.46 18.68
N ASP A 52 -14.48 12.56 17.36
CA ASP A 52 -15.57 12.88 16.47
C ASP A 52 -15.97 11.71 15.54
N SER A 53 -16.90 11.96 14.63
CA SER A 53 -17.39 10.94 13.70
C SER A 53 -16.31 10.48 12.72
N ASP A 54 -15.36 11.34 12.38
CA ASP A 54 -14.40 11.09 11.31
C ASP A 54 -13.26 10.25 11.88
N GLU A 55 -12.69 10.66 13.01
CA GLU A 55 -11.72 9.88 13.78
C GLU A 55 -12.28 8.50 14.18
N LEU A 56 -13.56 8.45 14.58
CA LEU A 56 -14.21 7.18 14.88
C LEU A 56 -14.34 6.30 13.63
N SER A 57 -14.57 6.87 12.45
CA SER A 57 -14.70 6.11 11.20
C SER A 57 -13.37 5.51 10.75
N GLU A 58 -12.25 6.20 11.00
CA GLU A 58 -10.90 5.69 10.76
C GLU A 58 -10.59 4.41 11.56
N LEU A 59 -11.28 4.18 12.68
CA LEU A 59 -11.18 2.92 13.45
C LEU A 59 -11.95 1.75 12.83
N PHE A 60 -12.76 1.97 11.80
CA PHE A 60 -13.56 0.92 11.15
C PHE A 60 -13.12 0.62 9.73
N VAL A 61 -12.52 1.60 9.06
CA VAL A 61 -12.08 1.47 7.67
C VAL A 61 -10.75 2.17 7.48
N ARG A 62 -9.85 1.56 6.72
CA ARG A 62 -8.72 2.24 6.10
C ARG A 62 -8.96 2.34 4.60
N GLN A 63 -8.61 3.48 4.04
CA GLN A 63 -8.68 3.69 2.60
C GLN A 63 -7.47 3.02 1.95
N ASP A 64 -7.72 2.05 1.08
CA ASP A 64 -6.67 1.33 0.35
C ASP A 64 -6.34 2.09 -0.94
N TYR A 65 -5.54 3.14 -0.77
CA TYR A 65 -5.02 3.92 -1.89
C TYR A 65 -3.97 3.14 -2.69
N GLU A 66 -3.24 2.24 -2.05
CA GLU A 66 -2.13 1.50 -2.69
C GLU A 66 -2.65 0.65 -3.84
N GLU A 67 -3.67 -0.17 -3.60
CA GLU A 67 -4.21 -1.05 -4.64
C GLU A 67 -4.87 -0.25 -5.77
N ALA A 68 -5.57 0.85 -5.46
CA ALA A 68 -6.16 1.73 -6.46
C ALA A 68 -5.10 2.34 -7.39
N VAL A 69 -4.02 2.90 -6.82
CA VAL A 69 -2.90 3.45 -7.57
C VAL A 69 -2.18 2.38 -8.35
N ARG A 70 -2.04 1.18 -7.79
CA ARG A 70 -1.43 0.04 -8.49
C ARG A 70 -2.22 -0.35 -9.72
N GLN A 71 -3.55 -0.48 -9.60
CA GLN A 71 -4.41 -0.80 -10.72
C GLN A 71 -4.31 0.28 -11.80
N PHE A 72 -4.35 1.54 -11.41
CA PHE A 72 -4.17 2.67 -12.32
C PHE A 72 -2.83 2.59 -13.06
N ILE A 73 -1.70 2.56 -12.35
CA ILE A 73 -0.36 2.54 -12.96
C ILE A 73 -0.14 1.29 -13.81
N MET A 74 -0.66 0.14 -13.42
CA MET A 74 -0.39 -1.11 -14.14
C MET A 74 -1.29 -1.33 -15.36
N ASN A 75 -2.51 -0.81 -15.34
CA ASN A 75 -3.53 -1.18 -16.32
C ASN A 75 -4.18 0.00 -17.05
N ASP A 76 -4.47 1.09 -16.34
CA ASP A 76 -5.35 2.14 -16.87
C ASP A 76 -4.59 3.38 -17.35
N ALA A 77 -3.51 3.76 -16.65
CA ALA A 77 -2.76 4.98 -16.93
C ALA A 77 -2.19 4.99 -18.35
N ASP A 78 -2.37 6.07 -19.09
CA ASP A 78 -1.72 6.26 -20.37
C ASP A 78 -0.27 6.76 -20.21
N ARG A 79 0.45 6.96 -21.33
CA ARG A 79 1.84 7.41 -21.29
C ARG A 79 2.00 8.78 -20.64
N VAL A 80 1.08 9.71 -20.92
CA VAL A 80 1.16 11.09 -20.41
C VAL A 80 0.95 11.08 -18.90
N GLU A 81 -0.03 10.32 -18.44
CA GLU A 81 -0.29 10.13 -17.01
C GLU A 81 0.89 9.48 -16.29
N LEU A 82 1.52 8.47 -16.90
CA LEU A 82 2.74 7.85 -16.33
C LEU A 82 3.93 8.82 -16.29
N GLU A 83 4.07 9.70 -17.29
CA GLU A 83 5.12 10.72 -17.33
C GLU A 83 4.90 11.79 -16.24
N GLU A 84 3.67 12.25 -16.05
CA GLU A 84 3.30 13.19 -14.99
C GLU A 84 3.57 12.62 -13.59
N VAL A 85 3.14 11.38 -13.33
CA VAL A 85 3.43 10.69 -12.07
C VAL A 85 4.94 10.55 -11.85
N ALA A 86 5.69 10.17 -12.88
CA ALA A 86 7.14 10.02 -12.77
C ALA A 86 7.85 11.35 -12.50
N GLU A 87 7.44 12.45 -13.12
CA GLU A 87 8.02 13.79 -12.89
C GLU A 87 7.65 14.36 -11.51
N GLN A 88 6.48 13.98 -10.97
CA GLN A 88 6.07 14.41 -9.64
C GLN A 88 6.88 13.72 -8.53
N HIS A 89 7.22 12.44 -8.71
CA HIS A 89 7.88 11.60 -7.70
C HIS A 89 9.36 11.28 -8.00
N GLY A 90 9.88 11.75 -9.14
CA GLY A 90 11.22 11.45 -9.61
C GLY A 90 11.57 12.21 -10.90
N TYR A 91 12.10 11.49 -11.89
CA TYR A 91 12.41 12.02 -13.21
C TYR A 91 12.01 11.03 -14.30
N TRP A 92 11.22 11.46 -15.28
CA TRP A 92 10.82 10.61 -16.39
C TRP A 92 12.03 10.11 -17.19
N SER A 93 13.06 10.94 -17.32
CA SER A 93 14.29 10.54 -18.01
C SER A 93 15.00 9.36 -17.36
N GLU A 94 14.94 9.22 -16.04
CA GLU A 94 15.54 8.08 -15.33
C GLU A 94 14.69 6.81 -15.55
N VAL A 95 13.37 6.96 -15.51
CA VAL A 95 12.42 5.87 -15.83
C VAL A 95 12.66 5.29 -17.23
N LEU A 96 12.86 6.14 -18.24
CA LEU A 96 13.12 5.67 -19.61
C LEU A 96 14.45 4.88 -19.72
N VAL A 97 15.47 5.28 -18.96
CA VAL A 97 16.76 4.58 -18.89
C VAL A 97 16.60 3.23 -18.20
N ASP A 98 15.92 3.19 -17.06
CA ASP A 98 15.73 1.97 -16.26
C ASP A 98 14.81 0.96 -16.97
N ALA A 99 13.78 1.45 -17.66
CA ALA A 99 12.91 0.65 -18.52
C ALA A 99 13.60 0.15 -19.80
N LYS A 100 14.81 0.66 -20.09
CA LYS A 100 15.62 0.31 -21.28
C LYS A 100 14.89 0.58 -22.59
N VAL A 101 14.35 1.79 -22.72
CA VAL A 101 13.72 2.24 -23.96
C VAL A 101 14.75 2.14 -25.10
N PRO A 102 14.41 1.46 -26.21
CA PRO A 102 15.30 1.32 -27.36
C PRO A 102 15.71 2.67 -27.95
N GLU A 103 16.96 2.78 -28.40
CA GLU A 103 17.41 3.98 -29.12
C GLU A 103 16.77 4.05 -30.51
N VAL A 104 16.37 5.25 -30.91
CA VAL A 104 15.85 5.54 -32.25
C VAL A 104 16.99 5.75 -33.24
N PHE A 105 16.77 5.38 -34.50
CA PHE A 105 17.74 5.57 -35.57
C PHE A 105 17.06 5.95 -36.90
N GLU A 106 17.80 6.69 -37.71
CA GLU A 106 17.42 7.07 -39.07
C GLU A 106 17.90 5.99 -40.07
N SER A 107 17.04 5.59 -41.00
CA SER A 107 17.36 4.62 -42.05
C SER A 107 18.28 5.20 -43.12
N SER A 108 18.77 4.34 -44.03
CA SER A 108 19.31 4.86 -45.29
C SER A 108 18.17 5.39 -46.17
N PRO A 109 18.40 6.42 -46.99
CA PRO A 109 17.39 6.91 -47.94
C PRO A 109 17.02 5.82 -48.94
N ASP A 110 15.74 5.75 -49.31
CA ASP A 110 15.24 4.81 -50.31
C ASP A 110 15.52 5.29 -51.76
N GLU A 111 14.95 4.59 -52.75
CA GLU A 111 15.13 4.92 -54.17
C GLU A 111 14.54 6.30 -54.56
N ASP A 112 13.57 6.80 -53.79
CA ASP A 112 12.93 8.11 -53.98
C ASP A 112 13.61 9.21 -53.15
N GLY A 113 14.55 8.84 -52.27
CA GLY A 113 15.31 9.73 -51.40
C GLY A 113 14.62 10.02 -50.06
N ASP A 114 13.56 9.28 -49.75
CA ASP A 114 12.85 9.36 -48.49
C ASP A 114 13.57 8.54 -47.42
N THR A 115 13.64 9.09 -46.21
CA THR A 115 14.24 8.42 -45.06
C THR A 115 13.18 8.10 -44.03
N LEU A 116 13.27 6.91 -43.44
CA LEU A 116 12.36 6.46 -42.39
C LEU A 116 13.10 6.33 -41.07
N TRP A 117 12.37 6.44 -39.98
CA TRP A 117 12.87 6.25 -38.63
C TRP A 117 12.41 4.91 -38.07
N GLY A 118 13.24 4.32 -37.22
CA GLY A 118 12.99 3.09 -36.49
C GLY A 118 13.64 3.12 -35.12
N TYR A 119 13.49 2.05 -34.36
CA TYR A 119 14.14 1.88 -33.06
C TYR A 119 14.76 0.49 -32.96
N GLU A 120 15.77 0.34 -32.11
CA GLU A 120 16.53 -0.91 -31.99
C GLU A 120 15.58 -2.13 -31.78
N GLY A 121 15.65 -3.10 -32.69
CA GLY A 121 14.81 -4.30 -32.66
C GLY A 121 13.54 -4.23 -33.51
N ALA A 122 13.26 -3.11 -34.18
CA ALA A 122 12.17 -2.95 -35.14
C ALA A 122 12.67 -2.40 -36.49
N ASP A 123 11.94 -2.69 -37.57
CA ASP A 123 12.23 -2.15 -38.90
C ASP A 123 11.80 -0.67 -38.99
N PRO A 124 12.58 0.19 -39.68
CA PRO A 124 12.25 1.59 -39.83
C PRO A 124 11.01 1.76 -40.71
N THR A 125 9.96 2.33 -40.13
CA THR A 125 8.63 2.46 -40.75
C THR A 125 7.97 3.81 -40.47
N TYR A 126 8.58 4.63 -39.62
CA TYR A 126 8.04 5.92 -39.17
C TYR A 126 8.56 7.05 -40.06
N GLY A 127 7.74 8.08 -40.27
CA GLY A 127 8.08 9.21 -41.13
C GLY A 127 9.04 10.22 -40.48
N ASP A 128 9.10 10.24 -39.15
CA ASP A 128 9.95 11.14 -38.37
C ASP A 128 10.44 10.49 -37.06
N GLU A 129 11.39 11.17 -36.42
CA GLU A 129 12.05 10.72 -35.19
C GLU A 129 11.08 10.66 -33.99
N ASP A 130 10.13 11.59 -33.93
CA ASP A 130 9.20 11.70 -32.81
C ASP A 130 8.27 10.48 -32.81
N ASP A 131 7.67 10.14 -33.96
CA ASP A 131 6.84 8.94 -34.14
C ASP A 131 7.59 7.65 -33.77
N ALA A 132 8.86 7.52 -34.20
CA ALA A 132 9.68 6.36 -33.86
C ALA A 132 9.99 6.27 -32.35
N ARG A 133 10.17 7.42 -31.70
CA ARG A 133 10.41 7.51 -30.27
C ARG A 133 9.17 7.15 -29.46
N GLU A 134 7.99 7.59 -29.90
CA GLU A 134 6.73 7.20 -29.25
C GLU A 134 6.56 5.69 -29.31
N ALA A 135 6.79 5.09 -30.48
CA ALA A 135 6.70 3.65 -30.65
C ALA A 135 7.75 2.87 -29.82
N ALA A 136 8.96 3.41 -29.70
CA ALA A 136 10.00 2.82 -28.83
C ALA A 136 9.55 2.80 -27.36
N ILE A 137 8.96 3.88 -26.87
CA ILE A 137 8.40 3.99 -25.51
C ILE A 137 7.24 3.00 -25.33
N GLU A 138 6.29 2.97 -26.26
CA GLU A 138 5.15 2.04 -26.21
C GLU A 138 5.59 0.57 -26.21
N SER A 139 6.68 0.25 -26.91
CA SER A 139 7.20 -1.13 -26.98
C SER A 139 7.63 -1.69 -25.62
N VAL A 140 8.01 -0.82 -24.69
CA VAL A 140 8.46 -1.17 -23.32
C VAL A 140 7.52 -0.63 -22.24
N LEU A 141 6.28 -0.26 -22.59
CA LEU A 141 5.32 0.30 -21.65
C LEU A 141 5.14 -0.53 -20.36
N PRO A 142 5.11 -1.89 -20.39
CA PRO A 142 5.05 -2.68 -19.15
C PRO A 142 6.25 -2.49 -18.22
N ALA A 143 7.45 -2.28 -18.79
CA ALA A 143 8.65 -2.01 -17.99
C ALA A 143 8.62 -0.59 -17.42
N ILE A 144 8.12 0.38 -18.18
CA ILE A 144 7.90 1.75 -17.71
C ILE A 144 6.93 1.77 -16.54
N ARG A 145 5.78 1.08 -16.65
CA ARG A 145 4.80 0.97 -15.55
C ARG A 145 5.42 0.43 -14.27
N ALA A 146 6.28 -0.60 -14.38
CA ALA A 146 7.02 -1.14 -13.25
C ALA A 146 7.99 -0.12 -12.64
N CYS A 147 8.75 0.61 -13.46
CA CYS A 147 9.64 1.67 -12.99
C CYS A 147 8.88 2.82 -12.30
N VAL A 148 7.74 3.25 -12.85
CA VAL A 148 6.90 4.29 -12.24
C VAL A 148 6.32 3.84 -10.91
N TRP A 149 5.89 2.57 -10.81
CA TRP A 149 5.40 2.00 -9.55
C TRP A 149 6.42 2.08 -8.42
N GLU A 150 7.70 1.78 -8.70
CA GLU A 150 8.76 1.81 -7.68
C GLU A 150 9.10 3.23 -7.17
N LEU A 151 8.69 4.28 -7.88
CA LEU A 151 8.84 5.66 -7.41
C LEU A 151 7.89 5.99 -6.26
N ILE A 152 6.76 5.29 -6.17
CA ILE A 152 5.70 5.54 -5.20
C ILE A 152 5.80 4.50 -4.09
N ASN A 153 6.06 4.93 -2.86
CA ASN A 153 6.28 3.99 -1.75
C ASN A 153 5.72 4.46 -0.41
N THR A 154 4.95 5.55 -0.39
CA THR A 154 4.33 6.08 0.83
C THR A 154 2.83 6.34 0.67
N ASP A 155 2.10 6.25 1.77
CA ASP A 155 0.66 6.56 1.83
C ASP A 155 0.30 7.96 1.31
N ASP A 156 1.17 8.94 1.55
CA ASP A 156 0.96 10.32 1.09
C ASP A 156 1.05 10.43 -0.44
N GLU A 157 1.92 9.65 -1.07
CA GLU A 157 2.07 9.63 -2.52
C GLU A 157 0.91 8.87 -3.18
N TYR A 158 0.47 7.75 -2.60
CA TYR A 158 -0.72 7.05 -3.09
C TYR A 158 -1.96 7.96 -3.02
N GLN A 159 -2.13 8.69 -1.91
CA GLN A 159 -3.20 9.67 -1.76
C GLN A 159 -3.14 10.79 -2.82
N TRP A 160 -1.94 11.25 -3.17
CA TRP A 160 -1.76 12.28 -4.19
C TRP A 160 -2.26 11.77 -5.55
N VAL A 161 -1.80 10.58 -5.97
CA VAL A 161 -2.21 9.99 -7.26
C VAL A 161 -3.73 9.78 -7.30
N CYS A 162 -4.33 9.21 -6.25
CA CYS A 162 -5.78 9.04 -6.23
C CYS A 162 -6.55 10.35 -6.33
N ARG A 163 -6.05 11.45 -5.73
CA ARG A 163 -6.71 12.76 -5.82
C ARG A 163 -6.53 13.43 -7.17
N GLU A 164 -5.35 13.32 -7.76
CA GLU A 164 -5.05 13.96 -9.05
C GLU A 164 -5.85 13.32 -10.19
N TYR A 165 -5.95 12.00 -10.18
CA TYR A 165 -6.63 11.23 -11.23
C TYR A 165 -8.06 10.78 -10.86
N ASP A 166 -8.62 11.30 -9.76
CA ASP A 166 -9.98 11.00 -9.28
C ASP A 166 -10.26 9.48 -9.20
N LEU A 167 -9.31 8.73 -8.64
CA LEU A 167 -9.38 7.27 -8.56
C LEU A 167 -10.32 6.82 -7.44
N ASP A 168 -11.19 5.87 -7.76
CA ASP A 168 -11.97 5.13 -6.76
C ASP A 168 -11.03 4.17 -6.02
N TYR A 169 -10.91 4.35 -4.70
CA TYR A 169 -10.17 3.47 -3.81
C TYR A 169 -11.12 2.61 -2.97
N ASP A 170 -10.69 1.39 -2.68
CA ASP A 170 -11.42 0.46 -1.82
C ASP A 170 -11.17 0.79 -0.34
N TYR A 171 -11.94 0.13 0.54
CA TYR A 171 -11.81 0.24 1.98
C TYR A 171 -11.44 -1.10 2.59
N ASP A 172 -10.35 -1.13 3.34
CA ASP A 172 -10.04 -2.23 4.25
C ASP A 172 -10.95 -2.13 5.47
N GLU A 173 -11.92 -3.06 5.55
CA GLU A 173 -12.86 -3.13 6.67
C GLU A 173 -12.22 -3.81 7.89
N VAL A 174 -12.36 -3.15 9.04
CA VAL A 174 -12.03 -3.73 10.34
C VAL A 174 -13.13 -4.69 10.77
N TYR A 175 -12.78 -5.97 10.90
CA TYR A 175 -13.73 -6.99 11.36
C TYR A 175 -13.75 -7.14 12.89
N GLU A 176 -12.64 -6.85 13.58
CA GLU A 176 -12.53 -7.00 15.03
C GLU A 176 -11.83 -5.81 15.69
N HIS A 177 -12.35 -5.35 16.82
CA HIS A 177 -11.72 -4.32 17.64
C HIS A 177 -11.25 -4.90 18.97
N TRP A 178 -10.00 -4.60 19.32
CA TRP A 178 -9.36 -5.11 20.53
C TRP A 178 -8.78 -3.97 21.34
N VAL A 179 -9.00 -4.01 22.65
CA VAL A 179 -8.23 -3.17 23.57
C VAL A 179 -6.86 -3.82 23.73
N VAL A 180 -5.82 -3.07 23.38
CA VAL A 180 -4.42 -3.46 23.54
C VAL A 180 -3.76 -2.59 24.59
N SER A 181 -2.48 -2.81 24.89
CA SER A 181 -1.68 -1.86 25.64
C SER A 181 -1.19 -0.73 24.72
N GLY A 182 -0.85 0.42 25.30
CA GLY A 182 -0.22 1.51 24.55
C GLY A 182 1.16 1.14 23.97
N TRP A 183 1.85 0.13 24.50
CA TRP A 183 3.09 -0.37 23.88
C TRP A 183 2.79 -1.13 22.59
N LEU A 184 1.80 -2.02 22.62
CA LEU A 184 1.42 -2.80 21.44
C LEU A 184 0.76 -1.89 20.38
N GLN A 185 -0.09 -0.94 20.79
CA GLN A 185 -0.67 0.05 19.88
C GLN A 185 0.41 0.78 19.05
N ARG A 186 1.49 1.27 19.67
CA ARG A 186 2.59 1.92 18.93
C ARG A 186 3.28 0.98 17.97
N LYS A 187 3.49 -0.29 18.37
CA LYS A 187 4.09 -1.30 17.49
C LYS A 187 3.21 -1.67 16.31
N LEU A 188 1.90 -1.72 16.51
CA LEU A 188 0.92 -1.93 15.45
C LEU A 188 0.89 -0.72 14.50
N ALA A 189 0.87 0.51 15.03
CA ALA A 189 0.93 1.72 14.23
C ALA A 189 2.21 1.82 13.37
N GLU A 190 3.37 1.44 13.93
CA GLU A 190 4.65 1.34 13.18
C GLU A 190 4.59 0.35 12.01
N LYS A 191 3.63 -0.59 12.03
CA LYS A 191 3.39 -1.60 11.00
C LYS A 191 2.23 -1.26 10.07
N GLY A 192 1.65 -0.06 10.20
CA GLY A 192 0.52 0.40 9.39
C GLY A 192 -0.83 -0.21 9.78
N GLU A 193 -0.94 -0.83 10.95
CA GLU A 193 -2.23 -1.34 11.44
C GLU A 193 -3.13 -0.21 11.93
N ILE A 194 -4.45 -0.38 11.78
CA ILE A 194 -5.45 0.58 12.23
C ILE A 194 -5.44 0.61 13.75
N THR A 195 -5.01 1.74 14.32
CA THR A 195 -5.01 1.95 15.76
C THR A 195 -5.48 3.35 16.10
N GLY A 196 -6.05 3.51 17.28
CA GLY A 196 -6.47 4.81 17.77
C GLY A 196 -6.96 4.74 19.20
N ASP A 197 -7.44 5.87 19.69
CA ASP A 197 -7.85 6.04 21.07
C ASP A 197 -9.34 6.34 21.15
N LEU A 198 -10.06 5.61 22.00
CA LEU A 198 -11.47 5.88 22.27
C LEU A 198 -11.70 5.89 23.78
N CYS A 199 -12.09 7.04 24.35
CA CYS A 199 -12.31 7.20 25.79
C CYS A 199 -11.13 6.73 26.65
N GLY A 200 -9.89 6.93 26.17
CA GLY A 200 -8.67 6.47 26.84
C GLY A 200 -8.40 4.96 26.73
N LEU A 201 -9.14 4.25 25.88
CA LEU A 201 -8.83 2.89 25.48
C LEU A 201 -7.98 2.91 24.21
N THR A 202 -6.86 2.20 24.22
CA THR A 202 -6.01 2.02 23.04
C THR A 202 -6.57 0.87 22.22
N ILE A 203 -7.16 1.20 21.08
CA ILE A 203 -7.88 0.29 20.18
C ILE A 203 -6.94 -0.15 19.05
N TRP A 204 -6.99 -1.44 18.75
CA TRP A 204 -6.51 -2.02 17.50
C TRP A 204 -7.70 -2.53 16.69
N GLY A 205 -7.86 -2.00 15.48
CA GLY A 205 -8.76 -2.51 14.46
C GLY A 205 -8.04 -3.57 13.63
N ARG A 206 -8.49 -4.82 13.74
CA ARG A 206 -7.93 -5.97 13.05
C ARG A 206 -8.77 -6.31 11.82
N CYS A 207 -8.14 -6.27 10.64
CA CYS A 207 -8.76 -6.56 9.33
C CYS A 207 -8.86 -8.06 9.00
N CYS A 208 -8.72 -8.94 9.99
CA CYS A 208 -8.90 -10.39 9.85
C CYS A 208 -9.86 -10.92 10.91
N THR A 209 -10.67 -11.94 10.57
CA THR A 209 -11.60 -12.60 11.51
C THR A 209 -11.44 -14.12 11.52
N GLY A 210 -11.82 -14.76 12.62
CA GLY A 210 -11.93 -16.22 12.73
C GLY A 210 -10.60 -16.98 12.88
N GLN A 211 -9.47 -16.30 12.65
CA GLN A 211 -8.13 -16.83 12.93
C GLN A 211 -7.65 -16.39 14.31
N SER A 212 -6.92 -17.28 15.00
CA SER A 212 -6.28 -16.97 16.28
C SER A 212 -5.31 -15.79 16.13
N MET A 213 -5.37 -14.80 17.04
CA MET A 213 -4.44 -13.66 17.04
C MET A 213 -2.96 -14.09 17.14
N VAL A 214 -2.70 -15.27 17.70
CA VAL A 214 -1.35 -15.84 17.77
C VAL A 214 -0.78 -16.15 16.39
N LEU A 215 -1.63 -16.45 15.41
CA LEU A 215 -1.24 -16.74 14.02
C LEU A 215 -1.21 -15.48 13.15
N ASP A 216 -1.59 -14.34 13.71
CA ASP A 216 -1.65 -13.09 12.97
C ASP A 216 -0.26 -12.64 12.53
N HIS A 217 -0.13 -12.22 11.27
CA HIS A 217 1.15 -11.85 10.68
C HIS A 217 1.83 -10.72 11.47
N VAL A 218 1.10 -9.65 11.81
CA VAL A 218 1.71 -8.51 12.50
C VAL A 218 2.16 -8.88 13.92
N ILE A 219 1.40 -9.75 14.59
CA ILE A 219 1.77 -10.28 15.91
C ILE A 219 3.02 -11.15 15.81
N GLN A 220 3.13 -11.99 14.78
CA GLN A 220 4.32 -12.80 14.52
C GLN A 220 5.55 -11.91 14.25
N GLU A 221 5.40 -10.84 13.47
CA GLU A 221 6.48 -9.89 13.20
C GLU A 221 6.97 -9.18 14.48
N ILE A 222 6.04 -8.62 15.26
CA ILE A 222 6.36 -7.92 16.52
C ILE A 222 7.02 -8.89 17.51
N THR A 223 6.54 -10.14 17.55
CA THR A 223 7.12 -11.20 18.39
C THR A 223 8.56 -11.51 17.97
N ARG A 224 8.83 -11.63 16.67
CA ARG A 224 10.18 -11.85 16.11
C ARG A 224 11.13 -10.72 16.50
N GLU A 225 10.68 -9.47 16.42
CA GLU A 225 11.48 -8.29 16.80
C GLU A 225 11.75 -8.23 18.31
N LEU A 226 10.78 -8.66 19.13
CA LEU A 226 10.91 -8.62 20.58
C LEU A 226 11.83 -9.73 21.12
N TRP A 227 11.80 -10.92 20.50
CA TRP A 227 12.60 -12.08 20.91
C TRP A 227 13.40 -12.71 19.76
N PRO A 228 14.33 -11.97 19.13
CA PRO A 228 15.05 -12.43 17.94
C PRO A 228 15.95 -13.65 18.20
N GLU A 229 16.41 -13.84 19.44
CA GLU A 229 17.25 -14.99 19.83
C GLU A 229 16.42 -16.26 20.12
N GLU A 230 15.14 -16.11 20.49
CA GLU A 230 14.23 -17.24 20.72
C GLU A 230 13.42 -17.59 19.46
N TRP A 231 13.34 -16.66 18.50
CA TRP A 231 12.57 -16.83 17.28
C TRP A 231 13.22 -17.86 16.33
N PRO A 232 12.51 -18.93 15.98
CA PRO A 232 13.05 -19.93 15.08
C PRO A 232 12.91 -19.52 13.60
N GLY A 233 14.02 -19.48 12.86
CA GLY A 233 14.07 -19.14 11.43
C GLY A 233 15.25 -18.23 11.11
N GLU A 234 15.40 -17.81 9.84
CA GLU A 234 16.44 -16.85 9.48
C GLU A 234 16.25 -15.54 10.26
N LYS A 235 17.31 -15.15 10.98
CA LYS A 235 17.49 -13.80 11.49
C LYS A 235 17.39 -12.89 10.26
N ALA A 236 16.45 -11.95 10.28
CA ALA A 236 16.38 -10.89 9.28
C ALA A 236 17.72 -10.17 9.16
#